data_AF-A0A351AUM9-F1
#
_entry.id   AF-A0A351AUM9-F1
#
_cell.length_a   1.000
_cell.length_b   1.000
_cell.length_c   1.000
_cell.angle_alpha   90.00
_cell.angle_beta   90.00
_cell.angle_gamma   90.00
#
_symmetry.space_group_name_H-M   'P 1'
#
loop_
_entity.id
_entity.type
_entity.pdbx_description
1 polymer ?
#
loop_
_entity_poly.entity_id
_entity_poly.type
_entity_poly.pdbx_seq_one_letter_code
_entity_poly.pdbx_strand_id
1 'polypeptide(L)' 'MKIGVIGAGAAGLIAGAFAAKGGARVDIIDRNEKTGK' A
#
# COMPACT_ATOMS: atom_id res chain seq x y z
N MET A 1 -4.28 7.88 -11.83
CA MET A 1 -5.08 6.76 -11.28
C MET A 1 -4.92 6.75 -9.75
N LYS A 2 -5.98 6.46 -8.98
CA LYS A 2 -5.93 6.36 -7.52
C LYS A 2 -6.17 4.92 -7.09
N ILE A 3 -5.34 4.37 -6.22
CA ILE A 3 -5.43 2.99 -5.74
C ILE A 3 -5.40 2.98 -4.22
N GLY A 4 -6.38 2.34 -3.60
CA GLY A 4 -6.38 2.04 -2.18
C GLY A 4 -5.84 0.63 -1.92
N VAL A 5 -4.91 0.48 -0.99
CA VAL A 5 -4.40 -0.81 -0.53
C VAL A 5 -4.80 -1.00 0.92
N ILE A 6 -5.53 -2.07 1.21
CA ILE A 6 -5.93 -2.43 2.58
C ILE A 6 -4.98 -3.50 3.10
N GLY A 7 -4.27 -3.17 4.17
CA GLY A 7 -3.22 -4.00 4.76
C GLY A 7 -1.83 -3.53 4.33
N ALA A 8 -0.98 -3.21 5.30
CA ALA A 8 0.41 -2.80 5.18
C ALA A 8 1.38 -3.90 5.63
N GLY A 9 1.00 -5.18 5.47
CA GLY A 9 1.95 -6.29 5.48
C GLY A 9 2.88 -6.26 4.26
N ALA A 10 3.83 -7.18 4.17
CA ALA A 10 4.82 -7.20 3.09
C ALA A 10 4.18 -7.16 1.68
N ALA A 11 3.12 -7.95 1.46
CA ALA A 11 2.41 -7.98 0.19
C ALA A 11 1.74 -6.64 -0.17
N GLY A 12 1.09 -6.00 0.81
CA GLY A 12 0.41 -4.71 0.59
C GLY A 12 1.39 -3.58 0.30
N LEU A 13 2.53 -3.56 0.99
CA LEU A 13 3.60 -2.60 0.72
C LEU A 13 4.22 -2.80 -0.66
N ILE A 14 4.46 -4.04 -1.08
CA ILE A 14 4.99 -4.35 -2.43
C ILE A 14 3.98 -3.95 -3.50
N ALA A 15 2.69 -4.26 -3.32
CA ALA A 15 1.64 -3.90 -4.27
C ALA A 15 1.51 -2.37 -4.39
N GLY A 16 1.53 -1.67 -3.25
CA GLY A 16 1.48 -0.21 -3.23
C GLY A 16 2.71 0.43 -3.88
N ALA A 17 3.90 -0.08 -3.60
CA ALA A 17 5.14 0.41 -4.22
C ALA A 17 5.15 0.17 -5.73
N PHE A 18 4.68 -0.98 -6.20
CA PHE A 18 4.57 -1.29 -7.62
C PHE A 18 3.59 -0.34 -8.33
N ALA A 19 2.40 -0.15 -7.75
CA ALA A 19 1.40 0.78 -8.27
C ALA A 19 1.91 2.23 -8.29
N ALA A 20 2.59 2.67 -7.23
CA ALA A 20 3.19 4.00 -7.14
C ALA A 20 4.30 4.20 -8.17
N LYS A 21 5.14 3.19 -8.40
CA LYS A 21 6.18 3.20 -9.44
C LYS A 21 5.58 3.38 -10.84
N GLY A 22 4.37 2.86 -11.08
CA GLY A 22 3.61 3.08 -12.30
C GLY A 22 2.94 4.47 -12.42
N GLY A 23 3.16 5.38 -11.46
CA GLY A 23 2.58 6.72 -11.45
C GLY A 23 1.17 6.80 -10.85
N ALA A 24 0.70 5.75 -10.18
CA ALA A 24 -0.55 5.82 -9.44
C ALA A 24 -0.36 6.56 -8.11
N ARG A 25 -1.39 7.30 -7.68
CA ARG A 25 -1.46 7.81 -6.31
C ARG A 25 -2.02 6.71 -5.42
N VAL A 26 -1.22 6.24 -4.47
CA VAL A 26 -1.56 5.07 -3.65
C VAL A 26 -1.79 5.50 -2.21
N ASP A 27 -2.94 5.12 -1.65
CA ASP A 27 -3.26 5.26 -0.23
C ASP A 27 -3.23 3.87 0.41
N ILE A 28 -2.33 3.65 1.37
CA ILE A 28 -2.23 2.39 2.12
C ILE A 28 -2.90 2.60 3.48
N ILE A 29 -3.86 1.73 3.81
CA ILE A 29 -4.62 1.78 5.06
C ILE A 29 -4.40 0.46 5.79
N ASP A 30 -3.88 0.53 7.01
CA ASP A 30 -3.74 -0.63 7.89
C ASP A 30 -4.48 -0.40 9.21
N ARG A 31 -5.01 -1.48 9.78
CA ARG A 31 -5.70 -1.45 11.08
C ARG A 31 -4.74 -1.39 12.27
N ASN A 32 -3.49 -1.79 12.06
CA ASN A 32 -2.44 -1.76 13.05
C ASN A 32 -1.76 -0.39 13.02
N GLU A 33 -1.30 0.03 14.19
CA GLU A 33 -0.52 1.27 14.34
C GLU A 33 0.83 1.22 13.61
N LYS A 34 1.35 0.01 13.36
CA LYS A 34 2.64 -0.22 12.69
C LYS A 34 2.46 -1.08 11.45
N THR A 35 3.07 -0.66 10.36
CA THR A 35 3.18 -1.42 9.11
C THR A 35 4.17 -2.59 9.26
N GLY A 36 4.03 -3.62 8.42
CA GLY A 36 4.97 -4.74 8.35
C GLY A 36 4.84 -5.79 9.46
N LYS A 37 3.69 -5.81 10.15
CA LYS A 37 3.27 -6.96 10.96
C LYS A 37 2.66 -8.04 10.05
#